data_AF-A0A356V7E4-F1
#
_entry.id   AF-A0A356V7E4-F1
#
_cell.length_a   1.000
_cell.length_b   1.000
_cell.length_c   1.000
_cell.angle_alpha   90.00
_cell.angle_beta   90.00
_cell.angle_gamma   90.00
#
_symmetry.space_group_name_H-M   'P 1'
#
loop_
_entity.id
_entity.type
_entity.pdbx_description
1 polymer ?
#
loop_
_entity_poly.entity_id
_entity_poly.type
_entity_poly.pdbx_seq_one_letter_code
_entity_poly.pdbx_strand_id
1 'polypeptide(L)' 'MYIPVLDDMQAARQRIAPYVHRTPVLTSTFLNQLTGADLFFKCENFQKAGAFKVRGACNAVFGLPD' A
#
# COMPACT_ATOMS: atom_id res chain seq x y z
N MET A 1 -15.39 20.20 -1.45
CA MET A 1 -14.17 19.37 -1.56
C MET A 1 -14.43 18.08 -0.79
N TYR A 2 -14.32 16.93 -1.44
CA TYR A 2 -14.52 15.64 -0.76
C TYR A 2 -13.19 15.18 -0.17
N ILE A 3 -13.18 14.80 1.11
CA ILE A 3 -12.03 14.20 1.78
C ILE A 3 -12.35 12.70 1.95
N PRO A 4 -11.52 11.79 1.40
CA PRO A 4 -11.77 10.36 1.49
C PRO A 4 -11.87 9.85 2.93
N VAL A 5 -12.77 8.89 3.14
CA VAL A 5 -12.99 8.19 4.41
C VAL A 5 -12.54 6.73 4.31
N LEU A 6 -12.70 5.97 5.39
CA LEU A 6 -12.31 4.56 5.44
C LEU A 6 -12.98 3.73 4.33
N ASP A 7 -14.26 3.98 4.05
CA ASP A 7 -15.01 3.23 3.05
C ASP A 7 -14.41 3.38 1.64
N ASP A 8 -13.88 4.56 1.30
CA ASP A 8 -13.16 4.77 0.04
C ASP A 8 -11.92 3.87 -0.06
N MET A 9 -11.21 3.67 1.06
CA MET A 9 -10.04 2.80 1.12
C MET A 9 -10.42 1.31 0.99
N GLN A 10 -11.57 0.92 1.56
CA GLN A 10 -12.09 -0.44 1.45
C GLN A 10 -12.56 -0.74 0.02
N ALA A 11 -13.27 0.19 -0.61
CA ALA A 11 -13.66 0.09 -2.01
C ALA A 11 -12.42 0.05 -2.93
N ALA A 12 -11.44 0.92 -2.68
CA ALA A 12 -10.18 0.91 -3.41
C ALA A 12 -9.44 -0.42 -3.28
N ARG A 13 -9.38 -0.99 -2.07
CA ARG A 13 -8.75 -2.30 -1.81
C ARG A 13 -9.37 -3.40 -2.68
N GLN A 14 -10.70 -3.45 -2.78
CA GLN A 14 -11.39 -4.45 -3.60
C GLN A 14 -11.08 -4.24 -5.09
N ARG A 15 -11.20 -3.00 -5.57
CA ARG A 15 -10.95 -2.61 -6.97
C ARG A 15 -9.55 -2.97 -7.45
N ILE A 16 -8.52 -2.70 -6.64
CA ILE A 16 -7.13 -2.87 -7.07
C ILE A 16 -6.56 -4.27 -6.79
N ALA A 17 -7.23 -5.12 -6.02
CA ALA A 17 -6.71 -6.40 -5.56
C ALA A 17 -6.13 -7.31 -6.66
N PRO A 18 -6.73 -7.43 -7.86
CA PRO A 18 -6.18 -8.26 -8.95
C PRO A 18 -4.89 -7.69 -9.55
N TYR A 19 -4.61 -6.40 -9.36
CA TYR A 19 -3.58 -5.66 -10.08
C TYR A 19 -2.36 -5.33 -9.25
N VAL A 20 -2.38 -5.50 -7.94
CA VAL A 20 -1.28 -5.08 -7.04
C VAL A 20 -0.75 -6.24 -6.18
N HIS A 21 0.51 -6.17 -5.77
CA HIS A 21 1.07 -7.12 -4.82
C HIS A 21 0.60 -6.84 -3.39
N ARG A 22 0.35 -7.91 -2.63
CA ARG A 22 0.37 -7.85 -1.16
C ARG A 22 1.83 -7.90 -0.72
N THR A 23 2.46 -6.73 -0.67
CA THR A 23 3.87 -6.54 -0.30
C THR A 23 4.16 -7.10 1.10
N PRO A 24 5.36 -7.65 1.34
CA PRO A 24 5.71 -8.20 2.64
C PRO A 24 5.85 -7.12 3.71
N VAL A 25 5.89 -7.56 4.96
CA VAL A 25 6.40 -6.78 6.08
C VAL A 25 7.69 -7.42 6.52
N LEU A 26 8.77 -6.65 6.57
CA LEU A 26 10.07 -7.10 7.04
C LEU A 26 10.40 -6.47 8.39
N THR A 27 11.34 -7.07 9.11
CA THR A 27 11.88 -6.56 10.38
C THR A 27 13.41 -6.63 10.33
N SER A 28 14.09 -5.98 11.28
CA SER A 28 15.54 -6.03 11.40
C SER A 28 15.96 -6.04 12.86
N THR A 29 16.64 -7.10 13.29
CA THR A 29 17.13 -7.21 14.68
C THR A 29 18.10 -6.10 15.04
N PHE A 30 19.00 -5.73 14.12
CA PHE A 30 19.92 -4.61 14.30
C PHE A 30 19.18 -3.29 14.51
N LEU A 31 18.19 -2.96 13.67
CA LEU A 31 17.45 -1.70 13.79
C LEU A 31 16.55 -1.68 15.03
N ASN A 32 15.98 -2.83 15.41
CA ASN A 32 15.21 -2.93 16.64
C ASN A 32 16.09 -2.67 17.87
N GLN A 33 17.28 -3.26 17.93
CA GLN A 33 18.24 -3.01 19.01
C GLN A 33 18.71 -1.56 19.05
N LEU A 34 18.99 -0.97 17.88
CA LEU A 34 19.44 0.42 17.77
C LEU A 34 18.39 1.41 18.29
N THR A 35 17.11 1.15 18.04
CA THR A 35 16.00 2.04 18.42
C THR A 35 15.36 1.69 19.76
N GLY A 36 15.59 0.48 20.29
CA GLY A 36 14.90 -0.03 21.46
C GLY A 36 13.41 -0.35 21.23
N ALA A 37 12.99 -0.53 19.97
CA ALA A 37 11.60 -0.75 19.58
C ALA A 37 11.47 -1.82 18.49
N ASP A 38 10.27 -2.38 18.31
CA ASP A 38 9.98 -3.29 17.20
C ASP A 38 9.58 -2.53 15.94
N LEU A 39 10.44 -2.56 14.92
CA LEU A 39 10.20 -1.90 13.64
C LEU A 39 9.67 -2.86 12.58
N PHE A 40 8.61 -2.43 11.90
CA PHE A 40 7.95 -3.16 10.82
C PHE A 40 7.98 -2.35 9.53
N PHE A 41 8.68 -2.88 8.53
CA PHE A 41 8.86 -2.20 7.25
C PHE A 41 7.83 -2.70 6.24
N LYS A 42 6.88 -1.85 5.86
CA LYS A 42 5.95 -2.15 4.77
C LYS A 42 6.61 -1.87 3.42
N CYS A 43 7.14 -2.92 2.79
CA CYS A 43 8.06 -2.81 1.64
C CYS A 43 7.36 -2.53 0.31
N GLU A 44 6.88 -1.30 0.09
CA GLU A 44 6.29 -0.89 -1.19
C GLU A 44 7.30 -0.73 -2.33
N ASN A 45 8.60 -0.81 -2.05
CA ASN A 45 9.64 -0.98 -3.08
C ASN A 45 9.52 -2.33 -3.81
N PHE A 46 8.81 -3.32 -3.27
CA PHE A 46 8.49 -4.60 -3.93
C PHE A 46 7.12 -4.61 -4.62
N GLN A 47 6.44 -3.47 -4.64
CA GLN A 47 5.21 -3.32 -5.42
C GLN A 47 5.54 -3.27 -6.92
N LYS A 48 4.55 -3.52 -7.78
CA LYS A 48 4.69 -3.30 -9.23
C LYS A 48 5.17 -1.87 -9.50
N ALA A 49 6.07 -1.73 -10.47
CA ALA A 49 6.78 -0.48 -10.79
C ALA A 49 7.64 0.10 -9.65
N GLY A 50 7.99 -0.70 -8.63
CA GLY A 50 9.01 -0.36 -7.62
C GLY A 50 8.59 0.67 -6.57
N ALA A 51 7.30 1.03 -6.50
CA ALA A 51 6.78 1.98 -5.52
C ALA A 51 5.28 1.77 -5.25
N PHE A 52 4.77 2.42 -4.20
CA PHE A 52 3.37 2.34 -3.79
C PHE A 52 2.35 2.88 -4.82
N LYS A 53 2.81 3.67 -5.80
CA LYS A 53 1.97 4.51 -6.66
C LYS A 53 1.02 3.73 -7.56
N VAL A 54 1.35 2.49 -7.93
CA VAL A 54 0.44 1.65 -8.72
C VAL A 54 -0.92 1.45 -8.03
N ARG A 55 -0.96 1.50 -6.69
CA ARG A 55 -2.22 1.40 -5.93
C ARG A 55 -3.17 2.55 -6.27
N GLY A 56 -2.67 3.78 -6.17
CA GLY A 56 -3.45 4.99 -6.49
C GLY A 56 -3.78 5.08 -7.98
N ALA A 57 -2.82 4.78 -8.85
CA ALA A 57 -3.00 4.79 -10.29
C ALA A 57 -4.10 3.80 -10.74
N CYS A 58 -4.02 2.54 -10.30
CA CYS A 58 -5.06 1.55 -10.59
C CYS A 58 -6.41 1.96 -9.99
N ASN A 59 -6.43 2.48 -8.77
CA ASN A 59 -7.68 2.89 -8.13
C ASN A 59 -8.40 4.01 -8.89
N ALA A 60 -7.63 4.97 -9.43
CA ALA A 60 -8.13 6.09 -10.20
C ALA A 60 -8.66 5.63 -11.57
N VAL A 61 -7.86 4.87 -12.33
CA VAL A 61 -8.22 4.43 -13.68
C VAL A 61 -9.41 3.47 -13.66
N PHE A 62 -9.39 2.44 -12.80
CA PHE A 62 -10.47 1.46 -12.70
C PHE A 62 -11.70 1.99 -11.91
N GLY A 63 -11.65 3.22 -11.44
CA GLY A 63 -12.77 3.88 -10.75
C GLY A 63 -13.52 4.86 -11.65
N LEU A 64 -13.13 5.00 -12.92
CA LEU A 64 -13.84 5.83 -13.89
C LEU A 64 -15.19 5.20 -14.25
N PRO A 65 -16.24 6.01 -14.45
CA PRO A 65 -17.48 5.53 -15.05
C PRO A 65 -17.26 5.16 -16.53
N ASP A 66 -18.14 4.33 -17.06
CA ASP A 66 -18.22 4.06 -18.51
C ASP A 66 -18.61 5.32 -19.31
#